data_AF-A0A371P6D4-F1
#
_entry.id   AF-A0A371P6D4-F1
#
_cell.length_a   1.000
_cell.length_b   1.000
_cell.length_c   1.000
_cell.angle_alpha   90.00
_cell.angle_beta   90.00
_cell.angle_gamma   90.00
#
_symmetry.space_group_name_H-M   'P 1'
#
loop_
_entity.id
_entity.type
_entity.pdbx_description
1 polymer ?
#
loop_
_entity_poly.entity_id
_entity_poly.type
_entity_poly.pdbx_seq_one_letter_code
_entity_poly.pdbx_strand_id
1 'polypeptide(L)'
;MKKKELLIKSREAMLAAVQIYNNPQITFKSENYITLSVIAWTYLLHCYYANKSIEYRYWHMTGKKKVYDRTKYGAFKHWELQRCLDEKKSPIDKDTTENLKFLIGLRHEIEHQMTQNIDHTVSAKIQACSINYNYYIKELFGVEYGVDGQLGLAIQFSPIQPSQKEALQNNIKVASNVSSFICSFEETLTDQDVTNPRYAYRVLFTRLNAKRKGQADQVIEFVPDGTEGAENLNKTYMLIKETEKKKYLSKEIVELMHSKGYTWFTTGTMTGLWKNELGSRDQYGLYITKTQWMWYENWIAVVEEYCKKESARTSLLNPEEKPLYAKNLVELIKQKGYTKFSTFWLESVWKYELEIDRDNTTYGYFDRNKRFVWSKDFIPIIEDYCKKKWS
;
A
#
# COMPACT_ATOMS: atom_id res chain seq x y z
N MET A 1 -1.96 18.83 43.47
CA MET A 1 -2.68 17.56 43.24
C MET A 1 -1.95 16.47 44.01
N LYS A 2 -2.64 15.61 44.77
CA LYS A 2 -1.96 14.58 45.58
C LYS A 2 -1.37 13.51 44.63
N LYS A 3 -0.15 13.04 44.86
CA LYS A 3 0.57 12.05 44.02
C LYS A 3 -0.30 10.84 43.64
N LYS A 4 -1.06 10.31 44.60
CA LYS A 4 -1.99 9.20 44.42
C LYS A 4 -3.14 9.51 43.43
N GLU A 5 -3.60 10.75 43.41
CA GLU A 5 -4.68 11.20 42.52
C GLU A 5 -4.22 11.25 41.05
N LEU A 6 -2.98 11.70 40.80
CA LEU A 6 -2.37 11.65 39.46
C LEU A 6 -2.30 10.22 38.94
N LEU A 7 -1.85 9.29 39.78
CA LEU A 7 -1.69 7.88 39.39
C LEU A 7 -3.04 7.22 39.09
N ILE A 8 -4.08 7.51 39.87
CA ILE A 8 -5.44 7.02 39.61
C ILE A 8 -5.97 7.57 38.28
N LYS A 9 -5.89 8.89 38.07
CA LYS A 9 -6.33 9.53 36.82
C LYS A 9 -5.57 9.02 35.60
N SER A 10 -4.27 8.76 35.76
CA SER A 10 -3.43 8.14 34.75
C SER A 10 -4.00 6.78 34.32
N ARG A 11 -4.30 5.91 35.30
CA ARG A 11 -4.87 4.58 35.06
C ARG A 11 -6.25 4.65 34.41
N GLU A 12 -7.14 5.49 34.94
CA GLU A 12 -8.49 5.67 34.40
C GLU A 12 -8.46 6.16 32.95
N ALA A 13 -7.57 7.12 32.64
CA ALA A 13 -7.40 7.61 31.28
C ALA A 13 -6.93 6.51 30.32
N MET A 14 -5.95 5.68 30.72
CA MET A 14 -5.49 4.57 29.88
C MET A 14 -6.58 3.50 29.70
N LEU A 15 -7.30 3.14 30.76
CA LEU A 15 -8.40 2.19 30.70
C LEU A 15 -9.50 2.68 29.76
N ALA A 16 -9.89 3.95 29.86
CA ALA A 16 -10.85 4.57 28.97
C ALA A 16 -10.37 4.57 27.51
N ALA A 17 -9.08 4.88 27.27
CA ALA A 17 -8.47 4.83 25.95
C ALA A 17 -8.65 3.43 25.32
N VAL A 18 -8.26 2.39 26.04
CA VAL A 18 -8.36 1.00 25.57
C VAL A 18 -9.83 0.59 25.37
N GLN A 19 -10.74 0.93 26.28
CA GLN A 19 -12.16 0.59 26.12
C GLN A 19 -12.78 1.23 24.88
N ILE A 20 -12.49 2.51 24.61
CA ILE A 20 -12.97 3.20 23.42
C ILE A 20 -12.38 2.58 22.15
N TYR A 21 -11.09 2.25 22.16
CA TYR A 21 -10.45 1.60 21.01
C TYR A 21 -11.07 0.24 20.65
N ASN A 22 -11.60 -0.48 21.62
CA ASN A 22 -12.22 -1.78 21.41
C ASN A 22 -13.70 -1.75 21.10
N ASN A 23 -14.34 -0.59 21.19
CA ASN A 23 -15.76 -0.48 20.91
C ASN A 23 -15.98 -0.46 19.38
N PRO A 24 -16.62 -1.49 18.79
CA PRO A 24 -16.82 -1.57 17.35
C PRO A 24 -17.81 -0.53 16.81
N GLN A 25 -18.57 0.14 17.69
CA GLN A 25 -19.54 1.18 17.31
C GLN A 25 -18.88 2.57 17.18
N ILE A 26 -17.63 2.73 17.63
CA ILE A 26 -16.91 3.99 17.58
C ILE A 26 -16.03 4.02 16.34
N THR A 27 -16.27 5.01 15.46
CA THR A 27 -15.51 5.20 14.22
C THR A 27 -14.25 6.05 14.41
N PHE A 28 -14.25 6.97 15.37
CA PHE A 28 -13.11 7.85 15.72
C PHE A 28 -12.29 7.26 16.88
N LYS A 29 -11.98 5.97 16.81
CA LYS A 29 -11.49 5.22 17.97
C LYS A 29 -9.98 5.36 18.19
N SER A 30 -9.19 5.43 17.13
CA SER A 30 -7.72 5.64 17.23
C SER A 30 -7.40 7.01 17.79
N GLU A 31 -8.14 8.01 17.40
CA GLU A 31 -7.91 9.40 17.75
C GLU A 31 -8.30 9.68 19.21
N ASN A 32 -9.43 9.11 19.66
CA ASN A 32 -9.80 9.08 21.07
C ASN A 32 -8.75 8.34 21.91
N TYR A 33 -8.29 7.18 21.42
CA TYR A 33 -7.22 6.43 22.09
C TYR A 33 -5.94 7.27 22.24
N ILE A 34 -5.47 7.89 21.15
CA ILE A 34 -4.24 8.70 21.13
C ILE A 34 -4.37 9.86 22.13
N THR A 35 -5.49 10.56 22.13
CA THR A 35 -5.72 11.69 23.04
C THR A 35 -5.68 11.26 24.50
N LEU A 36 -6.42 10.19 24.84
CA LEU A 36 -6.50 9.69 26.22
C LEU A 36 -5.19 9.04 26.69
N SER A 37 -4.48 8.34 25.81
CA SER A 37 -3.18 7.74 26.12
C SER A 37 -2.12 8.81 26.38
N VAL A 38 -2.09 9.91 25.61
CA VAL A 38 -1.19 11.04 25.89
C VAL A 38 -1.46 11.65 27.27
N ILE A 39 -2.74 11.79 27.66
CA ILE A 39 -3.12 12.27 29.00
C ILE A 39 -2.65 11.27 30.07
N ALA A 40 -2.89 9.98 29.86
CA ALA A 40 -2.46 8.93 30.78
C ALA A 40 -0.95 8.99 31.03
N TRP A 41 -0.14 8.94 29.96
CA TRP A 41 1.32 9.02 30.06
C TRP A 41 1.81 10.33 30.70
N THR A 42 1.15 11.46 30.42
CA THR A 42 1.47 12.74 31.07
C THR A 42 1.31 12.63 32.59
N TYR A 43 0.17 12.11 33.06
CA TYR A 43 -0.08 11.96 34.48
C TYR A 43 0.82 10.92 35.15
N LEU A 44 1.17 9.83 34.45
CA LEU A 44 2.16 8.85 34.91
C LEU A 44 3.51 9.52 35.19
N LEU A 45 4.04 10.27 34.22
CA LEU A 45 5.33 10.94 34.34
C LEU A 45 5.30 12.10 35.34
N HIS A 46 4.21 12.85 35.43
CA HIS A 46 4.04 13.86 36.47
C HIS A 46 4.07 13.24 37.86
N CYS A 47 3.43 12.08 38.04
CA CYS A 47 3.50 11.35 39.31
C CYS A 47 4.93 10.89 39.63
N TYR A 48 5.64 10.38 38.62
CA TYR A 48 7.04 9.96 38.76
C TYR A 48 7.95 11.13 39.14
N TYR A 49 7.86 12.25 38.43
CA TYR A 49 8.65 13.45 38.72
C TYR A 49 8.33 14.02 40.09
N ALA A 50 7.06 14.06 40.48
CA ALA A 50 6.67 14.44 41.83
C ALA A 50 7.23 13.48 42.89
N ASN A 51 7.34 12.18 42.60
CA ASN A 51 7.94 11.18 43.51
C ASN A 51 9.45 11.35 43.65
N LYS A 52 10.13 11.73 42.58
CA LYS A 52 11.59 11.96 42.56
C LYS A 52 11.99 13.41 42.90
N SER A 53 11.03 14.26 43.28
CA SER A 53 11.24 15.69 43.54
C SER A 53 11.87 16.44 42.35
N ILE A 54 11.55 16.02 41.13
CA ILE A 54 11.96 16.66 39.89
C ILE A 54 10.95 17.77 39.56
N GLU A 55 11.44 18.97 39.28
CA GLU A 55 10.59 20.11 38.91
C GLU A 55 10.13 19.98 37.46
N TYR A 56 8.83 19.77 37.27
CA TYR A 56 8.21 19.58 35.95
C TYR A 56 7.24 20.73 35.58
N ARG A 57 7.36 21.89 36.24
CA ARG A 57 6.70 23.14 35.84
C ARG A 57 7.58 23.95 34.90
N TYR A 58 6.95 24.67 33.98
CA TYR A 58 7.63 25.67 33.18
C TYR A 58 8.07 26.85 34.05
N TRP A 59 9.29 27.30 33.82
CA TRP A 59 9.87 28.45 34.49
C TRP A 59 10.90 29.12 33.60
N HIS A 60 11.11 30.41 33.85
CA HIS A 60 12.15 31.21 33.23
C HIS A 60 12.85 32.05 34.30
N MET A 61 14.03 32.57 33.96
CA MET A 61 14.75 33.50 34.83
C MET A 61 14.34 34.93 34.49
N THR A 62 13.95 35.69 35.51
CA THR A 62 13.81 37.14 35.42
C THR A 62 14.88 37.76 36.32
N GLY A 63 16.01 38.16 35.72
CA GLY A 63 17.22 38.50 36.46
C GLY A 63 17.75 37.31 37.25
N LYS A 64 17.86 37.44 38.58
CA LYS A 64 18.30 36.36 39.48
C LYS A 64 17.16 35.49 40.03
N LYS A 65 15.90 35.81 39.72
CA LYS A 65 14.73 35.14 40.30
C LYS A 65 14.14 34.14 39.31
N LYS A 66 13.89 32.92 39.80
CA LYS A 66 13.12 31.90 39.09
C LYS A 66 11.63 32.27 39.13
N VAL A 67 11.04 32.46 37.97
CA VAL A 67 9.61 32.78 37.80
C VAL A 67 8.94 31.62 37.09
N TYR A 68 7.83 31.13 37.65
CA TYR A 68 7.06 30.03 37.07
C TYR A 68 6.01 30.55 36.11
N ASP A 69 5.87 29.86 34.98
CA ASP A 69 4.88 30.19 33.98
C ASP A 69 3.49 29.79 34.48
N ARG A 70 2.50 30.62 34.16
CA ARG A 70 1.11 30.41 34.55
C ARG A 70 0.20 30.39 33.34
N THR A 71 -0.89 29.64 33.43
CA THR A 71 -1.97 29.65 32.45
C THR A 71 -2.70 30.98 32.51
N LYS A 72 -3.57 31.24 31.51
CA LYS A 72 -4.45 32.43 31.49
C LYS A 72 -5.26 32.60 32.78
N TYR A 73 -5.60 31.49 33.45
CA TYR A 73 -6.38 31.47 34.68
C TYR A 73 -5.52 31.31 35.95
N GLY A 74 -4.21 31.58 35.87
CA GLY A 74 -3.33 31.68 37.04
C GLY A 74 -2.75 30.37 37.60
N ALA A 75 -3.15 29.21 37.07
CA ALA A 75 -2.58 27.92 37.45
C ALA A 75 -1.15 27.76 36.90
N PHE A 76 -0.28 27.00 37.56
CA PHE A 76 1.06 26.73 37.03
C PHE A 76 0.99 25.90 35.75
N LYS A 77 1.79 26.29 34.74
CA LYS A 77 1.99 25.47 33.54
C LYS A 77 2.93 24.31 33.88
N HIS A 78 2.44 23.09 33.71
CA HIS A 78 3.24 21.87 33.84
C HIS A 78 3.68 21.42 32.44
N TRP A 79 4.76 20.65 32.37
CA TRP A 79 5.25 20.07 31.13
C TRP A 79 4.19 19.18 30.49
N GLU A 80 4.02 19.32 29.19
CA GLU A 80 3.34 18.33 28.35
C GLU A 80 4.19 17.06 28.20
N LEU A 81 3.58 15.99 27.65
CA LEU A 81 4.23 14.69 27.52
C LEU A 81 5.55 14.76 26.76
N GLN A 82 5.61 15.49 25.65
CA GLN A 82 6.83 15.59 24.85
C GLN A 82 8.00 16.15 25.66
N ARG A 83 7.80 17.27 26.38
CA ARG A 83 8.81 17.81 27.28
C ARG A 83 9.15 16.88 28.43
N CYS A 84 8.19 16.11 28.94
CA CYS A 84 8.46 15.07 29.93
C CYS A 84 9.37 13.97 29.38
N LEU A 85 9.24 13.59 28.11
CA LEU A 85 10.06 12.57 27.47
C LEU A 85 11.47 13.07 27.11
N ASP A 86 11.58 14.35 26.75
CA ASP A 86 12.87 14.99 26.41
C ASP A 86 13.72 15.34 27.65
N GLU A 87 13.18 15.20 28.86
CA GLU A 87 13.93 15.40 30.09
C GLU A 87 14.93 14.26 30.31
N LYS A 88 16.18 14.60 30.64
CA LYS A 88 17.26 13.62 30.85
C LYS A 88 16.98 12.60 31.95
N LYS A 89 16.13 12.97 32.91
CA LYS A 89 15.71 12.12 34.03
C LYS A 89 14.43 11.33 33.74
N SER A 90 13.95 11.34 32.49
CA SER A 90 12.83 10.51 32.06
C SER A 90 13.13 9.04 32.35
N PRO A 91 12.20 8.28 32.96
CA PRO A 91 12.39 6.86 33.21
C PRO A 91 12.18 6.00 31.95
N ILE A 92 11.76 6.62 30.84
CA ILE A 92 11.29 5.91 29.64
C ILE A 92 12.46 5.66 28.69
N ASP A 93 12.58 4.42 28.22
CA ASP A 93 13.57 4.02 27.22
C ASP A 93 13.35 4.70 25.87
N LYS A 94 14.36 4.60 25.00
CA LYS A 94 14.37 5.22 23.67
C LYS A 94 13.19 4.78 22.81
N ASP A 95 12.96 3.48 22.64
CA ASP A 95 11.95 2.94 21.73
C ASP A 95 10.52 3.27 22.18
N THR A 96 10.27 3.19 23.49
CA THR A 96 8.99 3.64 24.07
C THR A 96 8.82 5.15 23.89
N THR A 97 9.89 5.94 24.06
CA THR A 97 9.85 7.38 23.83
C THR A 97 9.51 7.70 22.37
N GLU A 98 10.09 6.99 21.40
CA GLU A 98 9.79 7.17 19.98
C GLU A 98 8.35 6.77 19.64
N ASN A 99 7.83 5.69 20.25
CA ASN A 99 6.41 5.33 20.13
C ASN A 99 5.50 6.47 20.61
N LEU A 100 5.80 7.07 21.77
CA LEU A 100 5.00 8.15 22.33
C LEU A 100 5.11 9.44 21.52
N LYS A 101 6.32 9.79 21.05
CA LYS A 101 6.53 10.94 20.16
C LYS A 101 5.78 10.79 18.84
N PHE A 102 5.77 9.59 18.28
CA PHE A 102 4.97 9.27 17.10
C PHE A 102 3.48 9.55 17.35
N LEU A 103 2.91 9.06 18.47
CA LEU A 103 1.50 9.28 18.79
C LEU A 103 1.17 10.75 19.07
N ILE A 104 2.09 11.51 19.68
CA ILE A 104 1.95 12.97 19.87
C ILE A 104 1.95 13.70 18.52
N GLY A 105 2.90 13.38 17.63
CA GLY A 105 2.96 13.97 16.29
C GLY A 105 1.71 13.66 15.47
N LEU A 106 1.28 12.39 15.51
CA LEU A 106 0.07 11.95 14.83
C LEU A 106 -1.18 12.65 15.36
N ARG A 107 -1.28 12.93 16.67
CA ARG A 107 -2.38 13.71 17.25
C ARG A 107 -2.47 15.10 16.62
N HIS A 108 -1.35 15.80 16.43
CA HIS A 108 -1.36 17.12 15.80
C HIS A 108 -1.86 17.05 14.35
N GLU A 109 -1.41 16.06 13.59
CA GLU A 109 -1.84 15.87 12.19
C GLU A 109 -3.33 15.54 12.07
N ILE A 110 -3.85 14.71 12.98
CA ILE A 110 -5.29 14.40 13.07
C ILE A 110 -6.11 15.63 13.47
N GLU A 111 -5.67 16.41 14.47
CA GLU A 111 -6.40 17.61 14.91
C GLU A 111 -6.49 18.67 13.81
N HIS A 112 -5.50 18.72 12.92
CA HIS A 112 -5.47 19.64 11.79
C HIS A 112 -6.17 19.13 10.52
N GLN A 113 -6.52 17.84 10.42
CA GLN A 113 -7.11 17.25 9.22
C GLN A 113 -8.21 16.22 9.54
N MET A 114 -9.37 16.35 8.88
CA MET A 114 -10.45 15.34 8.92
C MET A 114 -10.02 14.05 8.19
N THR A 115 -9.15 13.26 8.82
CA THR A 115 -8.69 11.98 8.28
C THR A 115 -9.66 10.88 8.69
N GLN A 116 -10.07 10.04 7.74
CA GLN A 116 -10.87 8.84 8.03
C GLN A 116 -9.98 7.59 7.96
N ASN A 117 -10.21 6.62 8.86
CA ASN A 117 -9.67 5.25 8.80
C ASN A 117 -8.14 5.08 8.95
N ILE A 118 -7.51 5.74 9.93
CA ILE A 118 -6.09 5.52 10.26
C ILE A 118 -5.82 4.22 11.06
N ASP A 119 -6.87 3.59 11.59
CA ASP A 119 -6.81 2.51 12.59
C ASP A 119 -5.84 1.39 12.22
N HIS A 120 -5.88 0.94 10.97
CA HIS A 120 -5.06 -0.18 10.50
C HIS A 120 -3.57 0.15 10.51
N THR A 121 -3.20 1.36 10.08
CA THR A 121 -1.80 1.80 9.97
C THR A 121 -1.16 2.03 11.33
N VAL A 122 -1.96 2.42 12.34
CA VAL A 122 -1.44 2.84 13.66
C VAL A 122 -1.68 1.81 14.77
N SER A 123 -2.45 0.76 14.49
CA SER A 123 -2.81 -0.31 15.45
C SER A 123 -1.60 -0.88 16.20
N ALA A 124 -0.51 -1.21 15.51
CA ALA A 124 0.70 -1.75 16.12
C ALA A 124 1.37 -0.76 17.11
N LYS A 125 1.29 0.55 16.83
CA LYS A 125 1.83 1.61 17.70
C LYS A 125 0.95 1.81 18.93
N ILE A 126 -0.37 1.75 18.77
CA ILE A 126 -1.37 1.81 19.84
C ILE A 126 -1.23 0.61 20.80
N GLN A 127 -0.99 -0.58 20.26
CA GLN A 127 -0.74 -1.78 21.07
C GLN A 127 0.55 -1.65 21.87
N ALA A 128 1.65 -1.25 21.22
CA ALA A 128 2.92 -0.99 21.92
C ALA A 128 2.75 0.03 23.04
N CYS A 129 2.05 1.14 22.79
CA CYS A 129 1.75 2.16 23.80
C CYS A 129 1.04 1.58 25.03
N SER A 130 0.02 0.74 24.83
CA SER A 130 -0.75 0.10 25.91
C SER A 130 0.12 -0.86 26.74
N ILE A 131 0.90 -1.70 26.07
CA ILE A 131 1.78 -2.69 26.70
C ILE A 131 2.88 -1.98 27.50
N ASN A 132 3.54 -1.00 26.89
CA ASN A 132 4.58 -0.21 27.53
C ASN A 132 4.02 0.57 28.73
N TYR A 133 2.82 1.12 28.63
CA TYR A 133 2.21 1.83 29.76
C TYR A 133 2.03 0.89 30.95
N ASN A 134 1.50 -0.32 30.71
CA ASN A 134 1.33 -1.31 31.75
C ASN A 134 2.67 -1.78 32.34
N TYR A 135 3.70 -1.91 31.51
CA TYR A 135 5.05 -2.18 31.98
C TYR A 135 5.55 -1.07 32.91
N TYR A 136 5.55 0.18 32.44
CA TYR A 136 6.13 1.31 33.19
C TYR A 136 5.35 1.65 34.46
N ILE A 137 4.02 1.54 34.46
CA ILE A 137 3.27 1.80 35.69
C ILE A 137 3.60 0.78 36.78
N LYS A 138 3.82 -0.49 36.40
CA LYS A 138 4.23 -1.54 37.33
C LYS A 138 5.67 -1.32 37.82
N GLU A 139 6.59 -1.06 36.91
CA GLU A 139 7.99 -0.82 37.24
C GLU A 139 8.19 0.41 38.15
N LEU A 140 7.42 1.48 37.93
CA LEU A 140 7.60 2.74 38.66
C LEU A 140 6.82 2.84 39.97
N PHE A 141 5.68 2.15 40.07
CA PHE A 141 4.75 2.33 41.20
C PHE A 141 4.32 1.04 41.90
N GLY A 142 4.58 -0.14 41.32
CA GLY A 142 4.19 -1.43 41.88
C GLY A 142 3.20 -2.20 40.99
N VAL A 143 3.26 -3.53 41.07
CA VAL A 143 2.48 -4.45 40.22
C VAL A 143 0.97 -4.25 40.40
N GLU A 144 0.52 -3.86 41.60
CA GLU A 144 -0.88 -3.58 41.93
C GLU A 144 -1.49 -2.42 41.14
N TYR A 145 -0.67 -1.55 40.56
CA TYR A 145 -1.11 -0.45 39.72
C TYR A 145 -1.22 -0.82 38.24
N GLY A 146 -0.89 -2.07 37.88
CA GLY A 146 -1.15 -2.61 36.56
C GLY A 146 -2.61 -2.44 36.13
N VAL A 147 -2.82 -2.39 34.82
CA VAL A 147 -4.14 -2.27 34.16
C VAL A 147 -4.53 -3.56 33.44
N ASP A 148 -3.62 -4.53 33.33
CA ASP A 148 -3.81 -5.84 32.69
C ASP A 148 -4.85 -6.74 33.39
N GLY A 149 -5.03 -6.61 34.70
CA GLY A 149 -6.08 -7.36 35.43
C GLY A 149 -7.49 -6.80 35.27
N GLN A 150 -7.64 -5.58 34.74
CA GLN A 150 -8.92 -4.87 34.61
C GLN A 150 -9.42 -4.80 33.16
N LEU A 151 -8.50 -4.99 32.21
CA LEU A 151 -8.81 -5.11 30.80
C LEU A 151 -8.92 -6.59 30.47
N GLY A 152 -10.12 -7.17 30.65
CA GLY A 152 -10.44 -8.44 30.01
C GLY A 152 -10.14 -8.29 28.51
N LEU A 153 -9.13 -9.01 28.02
CA LEU A 153 -8.59 -8.98 26.66
C LEU A 153 -9.63 -8.61 25.61
N ALA A 154 -9.74 -7.32 25.31
CA ALA A 154 -10.24 -6.85 24.05
C ALA A 154 -9.05 -6.11 23.45
N ILE A 155 -8.32 -6.78 22.59
CA ILE A 155 -7.80 -6.17 21.38
C ILE A 155 -8.52 -6.99 20.33
N GLN A 156 -9.46 -6.36 19.64
CA GLN A 156 -10.46 -7.01 18.79
C GLN A 156 -9.83 -8.05 17.84
N PHE A 157 -9.97 -9.35 18.16
CA PHE A 157 -9.62 -10.48 17.29
C PHE A 157 -10.85 -10.92 16.49
N SER A 158 -11.26 -10.11 15.52
CA SER A 158 -12.01 -10.70 14.41
C SER A 158 -10.99 -11.26 13.43
N PRO A 159 -10.98 -12.58 13.14
CA PRO A 159 -10.20 -13.08 12.02
C PRO A 159 -10.65 -12.30 10.79
N ILE A 160 -9.71 -11.69 10.06
CA ILE A 160 -10.01 -11.06 8.78
C ILE A 160 -10.60 -12.16 7.90
N GLN A 161 -11.91 -12.07 7.63
CA GLN A 161 -12.53 -12.96 6.66
C GLN A 161 -11.97 -12.61 5.27
N PRO A 162 -11.79 -13.58 4.37
CA PRO A 162 -11.32 -13.31 3.00
C PRO A 162 -12.13 -12.21 2.28
N SER A 163 -13.42 -12.07 2.60
CA SER A 163 -14.32 -11.02 2.12
C SER A 163 -13.99 -9.60 2.63
N GLN A 164 -13.33 -9.47 3.78
CA GLN A 164 -12.83 -8.19 4.30
C GLN A 164 -11.48 -7.79 3.68
N LYS A 165 -10.74 -8.75 3.09
CA LYS A 165 -9.45 -8.50 2.44
C LYS A 165 -9.59 -7.52 1.26
N GLU A 166 -10.67 -7.64 0.48
CA GLU A 166 -10.93 -6.74 -0.64
C GLU A 166 -11.33 -5.33 -0.19
N ALA A 167 -12.08 -5.20 0.91
CA ALA A 167 -12.38 -3.90 1.51
C ALA A 167 -11.14 -3.23 2.14
N LEU A 168 -10.20 -4.02 2.67
CA LEU A 168 -8.92 -3.58 3.23
C LEU A 168 -7.89 -3.22 2.14
N GLN A 169 -7.90 -3.92 1.00
CA GLN A 169 -7.00 -3.67 -0.12
C GLN A 169 -7.47 -2.51 -1.03
N ASN A 170 -8.77 -2.23 -1.08
CA ASN A 170 -9.35 -1.26 -2.02
C ASN A 170 -9.77 0.09 -1.40
N ASN A 171 -9.52 0.35 -0.10
CA ASN A 171 -9.93 1.62 0.54
C ASN A 171 -8.85 2.36 1.33
N ILE A 172 -7.56 2.17 1.01
CA ILE A 172 -6.50 2.95 1.67
C ILE A 172 -6.36 4.31 0.94
N LYS A 173 -7.36 5.18 1.11
CA LYS A 173 -7.11 6.63 1.08
C LYS A 173 -6.78 7.08 2.50
N VAL A 174 -5.69 6.57 3.07
CA VAL A 174 -5.05 7.30 4.17
C VAL A 174 -4.70 8.65 3.58
N ALA A 175 -5.14 9.75 4.23
CA ALA A 175 -4.84 11.09 3.74
C ALA A 175 -3.33 11.19 3.47
N SER A 176 -2.94 11.70 2.30
CA SER A 176 -1.55 11.69 1.83
C SER A 176 -0.56 12.19 2.88
N ASN A 177 -1.01 13.10 3.75
CA ASN A 177 -0.20 13.76 4.77
C ASN A 177 0.08 12.84 5.96
N VAL A 178 -0.88 12.01 6.39
CA VAL A 178 -0.66 11.03 7.46
C VAL A 178 0.33 9.97 7.01
N SER A 179 0.19 9.46 5.77
CA SER A 179 1.20 8.56 5.19
C SER A 179 2.57 9.23 5.07
N SER A 180 2.62 10.50 4.66
CA SER A 180 3.87 11.26 4.55
C SER A 180 4.53 11.48 5.92
N PHE A 181 3.75 11.77 6.97
CA PHE A 181 4.24 11.85 8.34
C PHE A 181 4.79 10.52 8.83
N ILE A 182 4.09 9.41 8.58
CA ILE A 182 4.56 8.08 8.98
C ILE A 182 5.88 7.76 8.30
N CYS A 183 5.98 7.96 6.99
CA CYS A 183 7.23 7.75 6.25
C CYS A 183 8.35 8.65 6.77
N SER A 184 8.11 9.95 6.91
CA SER A 184 9.15 10.89 7.34
C SER A 184 9.59 10.65 8.79
N PHE A 185 8.69 10.20 9.67
CA PHE A 185 9.05 9.84 11.03
C PHE A 185 9.87 8.55 11.05
N GLU A 186 9.43 7.50 10.35
CA GLU A 186 10.14 6.21 10.31
C GLU A 186 11.51 6.30 9.61
N GLU A 187 11.68 7.22 8.65
CA GLU A 187 12.99 7.53 8.04
C GLU A 187 14.03 8.10 9.03
N THR A 188 13.59 8.66 10.17
CA THR A 188 14.51 9.14 11.22
C THR A 188 14.98 8.03 12.17
N LEU A 189 14.37 6.85 12.10
CA LEU A 189 14.66 5.72 12.97
C LEU A 189 15.61 4.72 12.30
N THR A 190 16.36 3.98 13.12
CA THR A 190 17.18 2.86 12.61
C THR A 190 16.34 1.61 12.39
N ASP A 191 16.81 0.66 11.58
CA ASP A 191 16.12 -0.62 11.35
C ASP A 191 15.86 -1.41 12.65
N GLN A 192 16.78 -1.29 13.62
CA GLN A 192 16.63 -1.89 14.95
C GLN A 192 15.48 -1.25 15.73
N ASP A 193 15.35 0.08 15.67
CA ASP A 193 14.26 0.80 16.34
C ASP A 193 12.89 0.44 15.72
N VAL A 194 12.82 0.32 14.38
CA VAL A 194 11.56 0.01 13.66
C VAL A 194 11.05 -1.40 13.94
N THR A 195 11.97 -2.35 14.17
CA THR A 195 11.66 -3.75 14.46
C THR A 195 11.38 -4.00 15.94
N ASN A 196 11.73 -3.07 16.83
CA ASN A 196 11.56 -3.23 18.27
C ASN A 196 10.07 -3.32 18.69
N PRO A 197 9.67 -4.33 19.49
CA PRO A 197 8.29 -4.49 19.95
C PRO A 197 7.81 -3.34 20.85
N ARG A 198 8.71 -2.62 21.52
CA ARG A 198 8.39 -1.41 22.28
C ARG A 198 8.02 -0.23 21.39
N TYR A 199 8.53 -0.20 20.16
CA TYR A 199 8.14 0.81 19.18
C TYR A 199 6.84 0.44 18.45
N ALA A 200 6.73 -0.84 18.03
CA ALA A 200 5.55 -1.35 17.34
C ALA A 200 5.34 -2.85 17.64
N TYR A 201 4.26 -3.18 18.35
CA TYR A 201 3.90 -4.55 18.67
C TYR A 201 3.09 -5.16 17.53
N ARG A 202 3.55 -6.30 17.00
CA ARG A 202 2.98 -6.94 15.81
C ARG A 202 2.66 -8.39 16.14
N VAL A 203 1.42 -8.81 15.88
CA VAL A 203 0.96 -10.19 16.13
C VAL A 203 0.53 -10.82 14.81
N LEU A 204 1.00 -12.04 14.55
CA LEU A 204 0.57 -12.84 13.41
C LEU A 204 -0.36 -13.95 13.89
N PHE A 205 -1.60 -13.95 13.41
CA PHE A 205 -2.54 -15.04 13.63
C PHE A 205 -2.43 -16.04 12.50
N THR A 206 -1.94 -17.24 12.81
CA THR A 206 -1.97 -18.38 11.89
C THR A 206 -3.04 -19.37 12.33
N ARG A 207 -3.71 -20.01 11.35
CA ARG A 207 -4.66 -21.08 11.66
C ARG A 207 -3.85 -22.32 12.05
N LEU A 208 -4.03 -22.77 13.29
CA LEU A 208 -3.54 -24.07 13.72
C LEU A 208 -4.57 -25.13 13.33
N ASN A 209 -4.18 -26.00 12.40
CA ASN A 209 -4.93 -27.21 12.14
C ASN A 209 -4.63 -28.19 13.28
N ALA A 210 -5.63 -28.44 14.14
CA ALA A 210 -5.51 -29.37 15.26
C ALA A 210 -5.05 -30.75 14.76
N LYS A 211 -3.93 -31.23 15.28
CA LYS A 211 -3.39 -32.57 14.92
C LYS A 211 -4.10 -33.69 15.69
N ARG A 212 -4.85 -33.36 16.75
CA ARG A 212 -5.61 -34.30 17.58
C ARG A 212 -6.99 -33.73 17.96
N LYS A 213 -7.98 -34.62 18.12
CA LYS A 213 -9.34 -34.28 18.58
C LYS A 213 -9.27 -33.59 19.94
N GLY A 214 -9.91 -32.41 20.08
CA GLY A 214 -9.93 -31.62 21.33
C GLY A 214 -8.80 -30.59 21.46
N GLN A 215 -7.83 -30.57 20.54
CA GLN A 215 -6.78 -29.53 20.55
C GLN A 215 -7.30 -28.19 20.00
N ALA A 216 -8.46 -28.15 19.33
CA ALA A 216 -8.99 -26.96 18.67
C ALA A 216 -9.69 -25.97 19.63
N ASP A 217 -9.94 -26.35 20.88
CA ASP A 217 -10.91 -25.64 21.73
C ASP A 217 -10.33 -24.42 22.46
N GLN A 218 -9.01 -24.31 22.62
CA GLN A 218 -8.30 -23.07 23.01
C GLN A 218 -6.85 -23.13 22.54
N VAL A 219 -6.46 -22.35 21.53
CA VAL A 219 -5.05 -22.34 21.05
C VAL A 219 -4.59 -20.94 20.68
N ILE A 220 -4.34 -20.11 21.68
CA ILE A 220 -3.36 -19.04 21.54
C ILE A 220 -2.04 -19.64 22.01
N GLU A 221 -1.19 -20.06 21.06
CA GLU A 221 0.17 -20.55 21.35
C GLU A 221 1.14 -19.39 21.13
N PHE A 222 1.80 -18.95 22.21
CA PHE A 222 2.85 -17.93 22.14
C PHE A 222 4.13 -18.60 21.66
N VAL A 223 4.62 -18.21 20.49
CA VAL A 223 5.90 -18.66 19.95
C VAL A 223 6.98 -17.67 20.41
N PRO A 224 7.93 -18.08 21.26
CA PRO A 224 9.01 -17.19 21.72
C PRO A 224 9.93 -16.78 20.58
N ASP A 225 10.45 -15.56 20.67
CA ASP A 225 11.40 -15.01 19.71
C ASP A 225 12.69 -15.84 19.67
N GLY A 226 13.25 -16.07 18.48
CA GLY A 226 14.46 -16.88 18.27
C GLY A 226 14.25 -18.41 18.20
N THR A 227 13.01 -18.88 18.21
CA THR A 227 12.69 -20.29 17.88
C THR A 227 12.61 -20.50 16.38
N GLU A 228 12.87 -21.74 15.89
CA GLU A 228 12.72 -22.08 14.46
C GLU A 228 11.30 -21.79 13.92
N GLY A 229 10.29 -21.90 14.82
CA GLY A 229 8.92 -21.48 14.54
C GLY A 229 8.79 -19.95 14.37
N ALA A 230 9.42 -19.15 15.22
CA ALA A 230 9.46 -17.69 15.09
C ALA A 230 10.24 -17.25 13.84
N GLU A 231 11.33 -17.93 13.48
CA GLU A 231 12.08 -17.63 12.25
C GLU A 231 11.26 -17.92 10.99
N ASN A 232 10.53 -19.03 10.93
CA ASN A 232 9.65 -19.33 9.80
C ASN A 232 8.43 -18.40 9.74
N LEU A 233 7.88 -17.98 10.89
CA LEU A 233 6.82 -16.97 10.96
C LEU A 233 7.34 -15.58 10.57
N ASN A 234 8.56 -15.20 10.98
CA ASN A 234 9.23 -13.98 10.57
C ASN A 234 9.57 -13.99 9.08
N LYS A 235 9.99 -15.11 8.50
CA LYS A 235 10.14 -15.28 7.04
C LYS A 235 8.82 -15.14 6.31
N THR A 236 7.74 -15.69 6.85
CA THR A 236 6.38 -15.54 6.29
C THR A 236 5.89 -14.09 6.41
N TYR A 237 6.17 -13.42 7.52
CA TYR A 237 5.89 -12.00 7.74
C TYR A 237 6.75 -11.11 6.83
N MET A 238 8.02 -11.43 6.63
CA MET A 238 8.90 -10.79 5.64
C MET A 238 8.35 -10.99 4.23
N LEU A 239 7.89 -12.18 3.85
CA LEU A 239 7.22 -12.40 2.56
C LEU A 239 5.94 -11.55 2.39
N ILE A 240 5.23 -11.24 3.49
CA ILE A 240 4.05 -10.37 3.47
C ILE A 240 4.45 -8.88 3.45
N LYS A 241 5.50 -8.48 4.18
CA LYS A 241 5.98 -7.08 4.28
C LYS A 241 6.88 -6.66 3.09
N GLU A 242 7.63 -7.58 2.51
CA GLU A 242 8.36 -7.45 1.24
C GLU A 242 7.41 -7.46 0.03
N THR A 243 6.09 -7.61 0.23
CA THR A 243 5.14 -7.15 -0.79
C THR A 243 4.88 -5.64 -0.72
N GLU A 244 5.90 -4.84 -0.40
CA GLU A 244 6.07 -3.63 -1.21
C GLU A 244 6.45 -4.11 -2.62
N LYS A 245 5.42 -4.46 -3.41
CA LYS A 245 5.57 -5.03 -4.74
C LYS A 245 6.59 -4.20 -5.49
N LYS A 246 7.66 -4.84 -5.96
CA LYS A 246 8.71 -4.17 -6.72
C LYS A 246 8.04 -3.36 -7.82
N LYS A 247 8.27 -2.05 -7.78
CA LYS A 247 7.63 -1.09 -8.67
C LYS A 247 8.57 -0.82 -9.82
N TYR A 248 8.03 -0.76 -11.03
CA TYR A 248 8.80 -0.53 -12.24
C TYR A 248 8.33 0.75 -12.93
N LEU A 249 9.29 1.54 -13.41
CA LEU A 249 9.04 2.58 -14.39
C LEU A 249 8.66 1.94 -15.72
N SER A 250 7.89 2.68 -16.51
CA SER A 250 7.54 2.28 -17.87
C SER A 250 8.77 1.96 -18.73
N LYS A 251 9.89 2.66 -18.51
CA LYS A 251 11.16 2.41 -19.22
C LYS A 251 11.78 1.07 -18.82
N GLU A 252 11.79 0.74 -17.53
CA GLU A 252 12.36 -0.51 -17.02
C GLU A 252 11.61 -1.74 -17.54
N ILE A 253 10.28 -1.67 -17.67
CA ILE A 253 9.50 -2.76 -18.28
C ILE A 253 9.84 -2.91 -19.77
N VAL A 254 10.04 -1.81 -20.48
CA VAL A 254 10.43 -1.84 -21.90
C VAL A 254 11.81 -2.47 -22.06
N GLU A 255 12.80 -2.06 -21.25
CA GLU A 255 14.14 -2.63 -21.22
C GLU A 255 14.11 -4.12 -20.86
N LEU A 256 13.25 -4.51 -19.91
CA LEU A 256 13.03 -5.90 -19.56
C LEU A 256 12.45 -6.71 -20.73
N MET A 257 11.49 -6.17 -21.48
CA MET A 257 10.95 -6.85 -22.66
C MET A 257 11.98 -6.93 -23.79
N HIS A 258 12.82 -5.89 -23.96
CA HIS A 258 13.91 -5.89 -24.94
C HIS A 258 14.95 -6.97 -24.62
N SER A 259 15.36 -7.10 -23.36
CA SER A 259 16.29 -8.17 -22.94
C SER A 259 15.71 -9.58 -23.15
N LYS A 260 14.38 -9.71 -23.16
CA LYS A 260 13.66 -10.94 -23.51
C LYS A 260 13.46 -11.17 -25.02
N GLY A 261 14.03 -10.30 -25.87
CA GLY A 261 13.99 -10.41 -27.33
C GLY A 261 12.84 -9.65 -28.01
N TYR A 262 11.98 -8.96 -27.26
CA TYR A 262 10.88 -8.17 -27.81
C TYR A 262 11.30 -6.72 -28.09
N THR A 263 12.30 -6.54 -28.97
CA THR A 263 12.88 -5.21 -29.30
C THR A 263 11.87 -4.21 -29.88
N TRP A 264 10.75 -4.69 -30.40
CA TRP A 264 9.65 -3.87 -30.93
C TRP A 264 8.72 -3.32 -29.85
N PHE A 265 8.80 -3.80 -28.61
CA PHE A 265 7.92 -3.38 -27.53
C PHE A 265 8.28 -1.98 -27.06
N THR A 266 7.30 -1.08 -26.91
CA THR A 266 7.54 0.32 -26.50
C THR A 266 6.55 0.77 -25.43
N THR A 267 6.80 1.93 -24.82
CA THR A 267 5.86 2.57 -23.89
C THR A 267 4.52 2.90 -24.55
N GLY A 268 4.53 3.20 -25.86
CA GLY A 268 3.33 3.39 -26.66
C GLY A 268 2.52 2.10 -26.81
N THR A 269 3.19 0.98 -27.09
CA THR A 269 2.60 -0.36 -27.12
C THR A 269 1.96 -0.71 -25.78
N MET A 270 2.69 -0.50 -24.68
CA MET A 270 2.18 -0.73 -23.33
C MET A 270 0.96 0.15 -23.03
N THR A 271 0.95 1.40 -23.49
CA THR A 271 -0.19 2.31 -23.33
C THR A 271 -1.41 1.84 -24.14
N GLY A 272 -1.18 1.36 -25.36
CA GLY A 272 -2.21 0.76 -26.19
C GLY A 272 -2.81 -0.50 -25.56
N LEU A 273 -1.97 -1.35 -24.97
CA LEU A 273 -2.39 -2.59 -24.31
C LEU A 273 -3.41 -2.31 -23.20
N TRP A 274 -3.07 -1.48 -22.21
CA TRP A 274 -4.00 -1.26 -21.10
C TRP A 274 -5.23 -0.43 -21.50
N LYS A 275 -5.11 0.51 -22.46
CA LYS A 275 -6.25 1.33 -22.90
C LYS A 275 -7.24 0.55 -23.76
N ASN A 276 -6.75 -0.24 -24.72
CA ASN A 276 -7.58 -0.84 -25.75
C ASN A 276 -8.00 -2.27 -25.42
N GLU A 277 -7.14 -3.06 -24.78
CA GLU A 277 -7.42 -4.47 -24.48
C GLU A 277 -8.04 -4.65 -23.08
N LEU A 278 -7.58 -3.86 -22.10
CA LEU A 278 -7.96 -4.05 -20.69
C LEU A 278 -8.92 -2.97 -20.16
N GLY A 279 -9.01 -1.81 -20.81
CA GLY A 279 -9.86 -0.67 -20.41
C GLY A 279 -9.40 0.09 -19.16
N SER A 280 -8.67 -0.53 -18.22
CA SER A 280 -8.08 0.13 -17.06
C SER A 280 -6.71 -0.45 -16.69
N ARG A 281 -5.86 0.39 -16.08
CA ARG A 281 -4.54 0.03 -15.55
C ARG A 281 -4.46 0.05 -14.02
N ASP A 282 -5.55 0.37 -13.33
CA ASP A 282 -5.51 0.70 -11.90
C ASP A 282 -5.11 -0.48 -11.01
N GLN A 283 -5.35 -1.70 -11.47
CA GLN A 283 -4.96 -2.94 -10.78
C GLN A 283 -3.46 -3.28 -10.91
N TYR A 284 -2.74 -2.54 -11.76
CA TYR A 284 -1.38 -2.86 -12.20
C TYR A 284 -0.36 -1.78 -11.85
N GLY A 285 -0.74 -0.74 -11.10
CA GLY A 285 0.20 0.28 -10.66
C GLY A 285 -0.42 1.33 -9.75
N LEU A 286 0.38 2.33 -9.39
CA LEU A 286 -0.05 3.47 -8.58
C LEU A 286 0.73 4.75 -8.94
N TYR A 287 0.16 5.90 -8.61
CA TYR A 287 0.87 7.19 -8.65
C TYR A 287 1.67 7.39 -7.37
N ILE A 288 3.00 7.48 -7.48
CA ILE A 288 3.87 7.82 -6.34
C ILE A 288 3.92 9.35 -6.14
N THR A 289 3.80 10.10 -7.23
CA THR A 289 3.65 11.55 -7.22
C THR A 289 2.47 11.95 -8.13
N LYS A 290 2.09 13.23 -8.14
CA LYS A 290 1.01 13.74 -9.02
C LYS A 290 1.22 13.42 -10.52
N THR A 291 2.45 13.12 -10.94
CA THR A 291 2.81 12.92 -12.35
C THR A 291 3.45 11.55 -12.63
N GLN A 292 3.94 10.83 -11.62
CA GLN A 292 4.73 9.62 -11.80
C GLN A 292 3.94 8.36 -11.45
N TRP A 293 3.58 7.61 -12.50
CA TRP A 293 2.99 6.28 -12.39
C TRP A 293 4.07 5.22 -12.33
N MET A 294 3.95 4.27 -11.40
CA MET A 294 4.79 3.07 -11.36
C MET A 294 3.94 1.80 -11.43
N TRP A 295 4.46 0.80 -12.12
CA TRP A 295 3.81 -0.48 -12.38
C TRP A 295 4.20 -1.52 -11.34
N TYR A 296 3.24 -2.33 -10.94
CA TYR A 296 3.48 -3.51 -10.11
C TYR A 296 4.07 -4.66 -10.94
N GLU A 297 4.77 -5.58 -10.27
CA GLU A 297 5.35 -6.77 -10.89
C GLU A 297 4.33 -7.67 -11.63
N ASN A 298 3.08 -7.75 -11.15
CA ASN A 298 2.02 -8.51 -11.82
C ASN A 298 1.70 -7.99 -13.24
N TRP A 299 2.08 -6.74 -13.55
CA TRP A 299 1.95 -6.19 -14.90
C TRP A 299 2.88 -6.86 -15.91
N ILE A 300 4.07 -7.31 -15.47
CA ILE A 300 5.07 -7.92 -16.34
C ILE A 300 4.52 -9.20 -16.98
N ALA A 301 3.81 -10.02 -16.22
CA ALA A 301 3.19 -11.25 -16.73
C ALA A 301 2.17 -10.96 -17.85
N VAL A 302 1.34 -9.92 -17.68
CA VAL A 302 0.35 -9.50 -18.69
C VAL A 302 1.03 -9.01 -19.96
N VAL A 303 2.07 -8.19 -19.81
CA VAL A 303 2.86 -7.68 -20.94
C VAL A 303 3.56 -8.81 -21.68
N GLU A 304 4.11 -9.79 -20.97
CA GLU A 304 4.76 -10.96 -21.58
C GLU A 304 3.78 -11.84 -22.34
N GLU A 305 2.60 -12.09 -21.77
CA GLU A 305 1.57 -12.86 -22.45
C GLU A 305 1.12 -12.15 -23.74
N TYR A 306 0.96 -10.82 -23.69
CA TYR A 306 0.70 -10.01 -24.87
C TYR A 306 1.83 -10.12 -25.91
N CYS A 307 3.09 -9.99 -25.48
CA CYS A 307 4.24 -10.10 -26.37
C CYS A 307 4.35 -11.50 -27.00
N LYS A 308 4.03 -12.57 -26.26
CA LYS A 308 3.97 -13.94 -26.79
C LYS A 308 2.87 -14.10 -27.83
N LYS A 309 1.65 -13.61 -27.55
CA LYS A 309 0.52 -13.63 -28.49
C LYS A 309 0.84 -12.85 -29.78
N GLU A 310 1.40 -11.65 -29.65
CA GLU A 310 1.72 -10.81 -30.81
C GLU A 310 2.93 -11.34 -31.60
N SER A 311 3.92 -11.94 -30.91
CA SER A 311 5.04 -12.60 -31.57
C SER A 311 4.58 -13.87 -32.29
N ALA A 312 3.69 -14.67 -31.70
CA ALA A 312 3.06 -15.82 -32.36
C ALA A 312 2.27 -15.41 -33.60
N ARG A 313 1.52 -14.30 -33.51
CA ARG A 313 0.81 -13.67 -34.65
C ARG A 313 1.77 -13.22 -35.75
N THR A 314 2.94 -12.72 -35.36
CA THR A 314 3.98 -12.27 -36.31
C THR A 314 4.78 -13.43 -36.90
N SER A 315 5.04 -14.52 -36.17
CA SER A 315 5.79 -15.68 -36.66
C SER A 315 5.02 -16.54 -37.66
N LEU A 316 3.70 -16.31 -37.82
CA LEU A 316 2.91 -16.81 -38.95
C LEU A 316 3.15 -16.01 -40.25
N LEU A 317 3.94 -14.94 -40.20
CA LEU A 317 4.30 -14.10 -41.34
C LEU A 317 5.74 -14.40 -41.76
N ASN A 318 5.90 -14.84 -43.01
CA ASN A 318 7.20 -15.10 -43.61
C ASN A 318 8.02 -13.79 -43.67
N PRO A 319 9.22 -13.70 -43.05
CA PRO A 319 10.01 -12.46 -42.97
C PRO A 319 10.47 -11.89 -44.33
N GLU A 320 10.48 -12.72 -45.38
CA GLU A 320 10.94 -12.34 -46.73
C GLU A 320 9.83 -11.80 -47.62
N GLU A 321 8.56 -11.87 -47.21
CA GLU A 321 7.43 -11.43 -48.03
C GLU A 321 7.01 -10.00 -47.69
N LYS A 322 7.17 -9.09 -48.66
CA LYS A 322 6.68 -7.71 -48.50
C LYS A 322 5.17 -7.72 -48.24
N PRO A 323 4.68 -7.02 -47.19
CA PRO A 323 3.25 -6.97 -46.87
C PRO A 323 2.45 -6.39 -48.04
N LEU A 324 1.41 -7.12 -48.44
CA LEU A 324 0.55 -6.79 -49.58
C LEU A 324 -0.50 -5.73 -49.19
N TYR A 325 -0.07 -4.50 -48.89
CA TYR A 325 -1.02 -3.40 -48.69
C TYR A 325 -1.78 -3.10 -49.98
N ALA A 326 -2.93 -2.42 -49.87
CA ALA A 326 -3.79 -2.08 -51.01
C ALA A 326 -3.02 -1.50 -52.22
N LYS A 327 -2.05 -0.61 -51.99
CA LYS A 327 -1.21 -0.04 -53.05
C LYS A 327 -0.33 -1.10 -53.74
N ASN A 328 0.30 -1.97 -52.95
CA ASN A 328 1.17 -3.05 -53.45
C ASN A 328 0.37 -4.11 -54.21
N LEU A 329 -0.83 -4.46 -53.72
CA LEU A 329 -1.73 -5.38 -54.42
C LEU A 329 -2.17 -4.81 -55.77
N VAL A 330 -2.57 -3.53 -55.82
CA VAL A 330 -2.95 -2.87 -57.08
C VAL A 330 -1.78 -2.83 -58.07
N GLU A 331 -0.57 -2.52 -57.60
CA GLU A 331 0.63 -2.51 -58.44
C GLU A 331 0.94 -3.90 -59.01
N LEU A 332 0.82 -4.95 -58.19
CA LEU A 332 0.99 -6.34 -58.60
C LEU A 332 -0.03 -6.77 -59.68
N ILE A 333 -1.31 -6.42 -59.49
CA ILE A 333 -2.38 -6.75 -60.45
C ILE A 333 -2.19 -5.98 -61.77
N LYS A 334 -1.70 -4.73 -61.72
CA LYS A 334 -1.30 -3.99 -62.93
C LYS A 334 -0.15 -4.65 -63.67
N GLN A 335 0.87 -5.12 -62.97
CA GLN A 335 2.02 -5.85 -63.57
C GLN A 335 1.58 -7.15 -64.26
N LYS A 336 0.47 -7.76 -63.80
CA LYS A 336 -0.15 -8.95 -64.40
C LYS A 336 -1.02 -8.67 -65.64
N GLY A 337 -1.06 -7.43 -66.13
CA GLY A 337 -1.72 -7.04 -67.38
C GLY A 337 -3.01 -6.23 -67.22
N TYR A 338 -3.53 -6.09 -65.99
CA TYR A 338 -4.77 -5.35 -65.72
C TYR A 338 -4.50 -3.86 -65.41
N THR A 339 -4.03 -3.12 -66.41
CA THR A 339 -3.54 -1.72 -66.24
C THR A 339 -4.61 -0.75 -65.71
N LYS A 340 -5.90 -1.02 -65.96
CA LYS A 340 -7.05 -0.23 -65.49
C LYS A 340 -7.40 -0.45 -64.01
N PHE A 341 -6.84 -1.47 -63.35
CA PHE A 341 -7.11 -1.75 -61.94
C PHE A 341 -6.54 -0.65 -61.03
N SER A 342 -7.28 -0.24 -60.00
CA SER A 342 -6.90 0.85 -59.11
C SER A 342 -7.35 0.57 -57.68
N THR A 343 -6.93 1.40 -56.73
CA THR A 343 -7.39 1.29 -55.33
C THR A 343 -8.90 1.46 -55.20
N PHE A 344 -9.52 2.25 -56.09
CA PHE A 344 -10.97 2.38 -56.17
C PHE A 344 -11.64 1.07 -56.58
N TRP A 345 -11.10 0.38 -57.58
CA TRP A 345 -11.61 -0.92 -58.01
C TRP A 345 -11.40 -1.99 -56.94
N LEU A 346 -10.23 -1.98 -56.29
CA LEU A 346 -9.98 -2.85 -55.15
C LEU A 346 -11.02 -2.62 -54.04
N GLU A 347 -11.27 -1.36 -53.65
CA GLU A 347 -12.31 -1.03 -52.66
C GLU A 347 -13.69 -1.50 -53.11
N SER A 348 -14.00 -1.31 -54.39
CA SER A 348 -15.29 -1.70 -54.93
C SER A 348 -15.52 -3.21 -54.85
N VAL A 349 -14.51 -4.01 -55.19
CA VAL A 349 -14.59 -5.47 -55.18
C VAL A 349 -14.77 -6.01 -53.76
N TRP A 350 -13.87 -5.66 -52.85
CA TRP A 350 -13.94 -6.28 -51.53
C TRP A 350 -15.13 -5.78 -50.73
N LYS A 351 -15.54 -4.50 -50.89
CA LYS A 351 -16.57 -3.88 -50.06
C LYS A 351 -17.98 -4.10 -50.58
N TYR A 352 -18.19 -4.05 -51.91
CA TYR A 352 -19.54 -4.08 -52.48
C TYR A 352 -19.86 -5.36 -53.23
N GLU A 353 -18.86 -6.03 -53.82
CA GLU A 353 -19.13 -7.26 -54.58
C GLU A 353 -18.94 -8.53 -53.75
N LEU A 354 -17.89 -8.55 -52.93
CA LEU A 354 -17.57 -9.68 -52.06
C LEU A 354 -18.00 -9.46 -50.60
N GLU A 355 -18.41 -8.23 -50.26
CA GLU A 355 -18.87 -7.82 -48.92
C GLU A 355 -17.95 -8.34 -47.78
N ILE A 356 -16.64 -8.27 -47.99
CA ILE A 356 -15.64 -8.82 -47.07
C ILE A 356 -15.63 -8.00 -45.79
N ASP A 357 -15.98 -8.65 -44.69
CA ASP A 357 -15.74 -8.15 -43.35
C ASP A 357 -14.24 -8.28 -43.02
N ARG A 358 -13.54 -7.14 -42.98
CA ARG A 358 -12.09 -7.11 -42.69
C ARG A 358 -11.75 -7.50 -41.26
N ASP A 359 -12.71 -7.44 -40.34
CA ASP A 359 -12.50 -7.88 -38.96
C ASP A 359 -12.69 -9.41 -38.81
N ASN A 360 -13.28 -10.07 -39.82
CA ASN A 360 -13.56 -11.50 -39.81
C ASN A 360 -13.41 -12.15 -41.20
N THR A 361 -12.19 -12.10 -41.77
CA THR A 361 -11.89 -12.68 -43.08
C THR A 361 -10.58 -13.48 -43.10
N THR A 362 -10.53 -14.49 -43.96
CA THR A 362 -9.29 -15.23 -44.29
C THR A 362 -8.47 -14.54 -45.37
N TYR A 363 -8.99 -13.48 -46.02
CA TYR A 363 -8.33 -12.79 -47.13
C TYR A 363 -7.33 -11.72 -46.71
N GLY A 364 -7.07 -11.56 -45.42
CA GLY A 364 -6.07 -10.60 -44.93
C GLY A 364 -6.06 -10.49 -43.41
N TYR A 365 -5.21 -9.60 -42.91
CA TYR A 365 -5.07 -9.34 -41.48
C TYR A 365 -4.65 -7.88 -41.26
N PHE A 366 -4.88 -7.36 -40.06
CA PHE A 366 -4.37 -6.05 -39.67
C PHE A 366 -2.94 -6.15 -39.14
N ASP A 367 -2.03 -5.35 -39.72
CA ASP A 367 -0.65 -5.21 -39.25
C ASP A 367 -0.59 -4.51 -37.87
N ARG A 368 0.63 -4.36 -37.35
CA ARG A 368 0.91 -3.71 -36.06
C ARG A 368 0.45 -2.25 -35.99
N ASN A 369 0.22 -1.59 -37.12
CA ASN A 369 -0.23 -0.20 -37.23
C ASN A 369 -1.73 -0.10 -37.57
N LYS A 370 -2.50 -1.17 -37.41
CA LYS A 370 -3.92 -1.27 -37.81
C LYS A 370 -4.16 -0.98 -39.30
N ARG A 371 -3.19 -1.27 -40.16
CA ARG A 371 -3.33 -1.24 -41.61
C ARG A 371 -3.67 -2.64 -42.11
N PHE A 372 -4.71 -2.74 -42.93
CA PHE A 372 -5.10 -4.03 -43.50
C PHE A 372 -4.10 -4.49 -44.57
N VAL A 373 -3.60 -5.71 -44.43
CA VAL A 373 -2.68 -6.40 -45.33
C VAL A 373 -3.43 -7.55 -45.99
N TRP A 374 -3.42 -7.61 -47.31
CA TRP A 374 -4.10 -8.67 -48.05
C TRP A 374 -3.29 -9.96 -48.06
N SER A 375 -3.97 -11.10 -47.98
CA SER A 375 -3.38 -12.42 -48.21
C SER A 375 -3.13 -12.63 -49.70
N LYS A 376 -2.12 -13.45 -50.04
CA LYS A 376 -1.88 -13.88 -51.43
C LYS A 376 -3.05 -14.66 -52.02
N ASP A 377 -3.83 -15.34 -51.17
CA ASP A 377 -5.04 -16.07 -51.59
C ASP A 377 -6.12 -15.15 -52.16
N PHE A 378 -6.01 -13.84 -51.92
CA PHE A 378 -6.90 -12.85 -52.50
C PHE A 378 -6.53 -12.47 -53.94
N ILE A 379 -5.29 -12.75 -54.38
CA ILE A 379 -4.81 -12.40 -55.73
C ILE A 379 -5.62 -13.10 -56.83
N PRO A 380 -5.85 -14.43 -56.80
CA PRO A 380 -6.64 -15.11 -57.83
C PRO A 380 -8.09 -14.61 -57.93
N ILE A 381 -8.69 -14.18 -56.81
CA ILE A 381 -10.04 -13.64 -56.77
C ILE A 381 -10.10 -12.30 -57.51
N ILE A 382 -9.11 -11.44 -57.28
CA ILE A 382 -9.00 -10.16 -57.99
C ILE A 382 -8.70 -10.37 -59.48
N GLU A 383 -7.89 -11.36 -59.84
CA GLU A 383 -7.65 -11.71 -61.24
C GLU A 383 -8.94 -12.20 -61.93
N ASP A 384 -9.73 -13.07 -61.31
CA ASP A 384 -11.02 -13.53 -61.83
C ASP A 384 -12.01 -12.37 -62.01
N TYR A 385 -12.06 -11.45 -61.04
CA TYR A 385 -12.84 -10.23 -61.16
C TYR A 385 -12.39 -9.37 -62.35
N CYS A 386 -11.08 -9.11 -62.47
CA CYS A 386 -10.54 -8.31 -63.55
C CYS A 386 -10.80 -8.95 -64.92
N LYS A 387 -10.75 -10.29 -65.02
CA LYS A 387 -11.18 -11.03 -66.21
C LYS A 387 -12.64 -10.75 -66.50
N LYS A 388 -13.56 -10.97 -65.56
CA LYS A 388 -15.00 -10.77 -65.81
C LYS A 388 -15.36 -9.34 -66.20
N LYS A 389 -14.61 -8.35 -65.72
CA LYS A 389 -14.90 -6.93 -65.94
C LYS A 389 -14.24 -6.32 -67.16
N TRP A 390 -13.10 -6.86 -67.58
CA TRP A 390 -12.28 -6.32 -68.68
C TRP A 390 -11.83 -7.37 -69.72
N SER A 391 -12.42 -8.57 -69.71
CA SER A 391 -12.56 -9.37 -70.94
C SER A 391 -13.43 -8.62 -71.93
#